data_AF-A0A0P7XGM0-F1
#
_entry.id   AF-A0A0P7XGM0-F1
#
_cell.length_a   1.000
_cell.length_b   1.000
_cell.length_c   1.000
_cell.angle_alpha   90.00
_cell.angle_beta   90.00
_cell.angle_gamma   90.00
#
_symmetry.space_group_name_H-M   'P 1'
#
loop_
_entity.id
_entity.type
_entity.pdbx_description
1 polymer ?
#
loop_
_entity_poly.entity_id
_entity_poly.type
_entity_poly.pdbx_seq_one_letter_code
_entity_poly.pdbx_strand_id
1 'polypeptide(L)'
;MNKLITISTEYLRPSRTIEIINLVRYEESRLVYVYNYEGTHYRVFFDLKSLIQFFESAAESKISFDSEEDLDGFLEAFPIHYSGTVFNLKLNYRYRDGANYKQFGSVIFKNEALITPQKASRLIKEKLISTEFFVPQDWNLPRLQKYPYEPEIDHEWHEFESFEWTDEDVTDNRDILSFLNEIQKGYEL
;
A
#
# COMPACT_ATOMS: atom_id res chain seq x y z
N MET A 1 -12.00 -4.36 8.13
CA MET A 1 -12.40 -4.69 6.75
C MET A 1 -13.64 -3.87 6.41
N ASN A 2 -13.71 -3.30 5.22
CA ASN A 2 -14.89 -2.59 4.77
C ASN A 2 -15.98 -3.61 4.46
N LYS A 3 -17.21 -3.27 4.85
CA LYS A 3 -18.40 -3.92 4.29
C LYS A 3 -18.75 -3.19 2.99
N LEU A 4 -18.80 -3.93 1.89
CA LEU A 4 -19.27 -3.40 0.62
C LEU A 4 -20.79 -3.48 0.56
N ILE A 5 -21.44 -2.36 0.24
CA ILE A 5 -22.89 -2.31 0.05
C ILE A 5 -23.14 -1.70 -1.33
N THR A 6 -23.47 -2.52 -2.32
CA THR A 6 -23.88 -2.04 -3.64
C THR A 6 -25.20 -1.29 -3.52
N ILE A 7 -25.18 0.00 -3.90
CA ILE A 7 -26.34 0.89 -3.88
C ILE A 7 -27.11 0.79 -5.20
N SER A 8 -26.39 0.88 -6.31
CA SER A 8 -26.96 0.79 -7.66
C SER A 8 -25.98 0.13 -8.62
N THR A 9 -26.53 -0.49 -9.66
CA THR A 9 -25.80 -1.03 -10.80
C THR A 9 -26.43 -0.48 -12.06
N GLU A 10 -25.73 0.42 -12.73
CA GLU A 10 -26.15 1.04 -13.98
C GLU A 10 -25.56 0.28 -15.16
N TYR A 11 -26.42 -0.18 -16.08
CA TYR A 11 -25.98 -0.89 -17.28
C TYR A 11 -25.76 0.10 -18.42
N LEU A 12 -24.51 0.25 -18.84
CA LEU A 12 -24.17 0.96 -20.08
C LEU A 12 -24.40 0.07 -21.29
N ARG A 13 -24.10 -1.23 -21.14
CA ARG A 13 -24.35 -2.33 -22.07
C ARG A 13 -24.57 -3.62 -21.28
N PRO A 14 -25.07 -4.71 -21.88
CA PRO A 14 -25.25 -5.99 -21.17
C PRO A 14 -24.00 -6.47 -20.44
N SER A 15 -22.81 -6.19 -20.99
CA SER A 15 -21.52 -6.56 -20.43
C SER A 15 -20.71 -5.36 -19.90
N ARG A 16 -21.32 -4.19 -19.68
CA ARG A 16 -20.62 -3.02 -19.14
C ARG A 16 -21.47 -2.31 -18.11
N THR A 17 -21.02 -2.29 -16.86
CA THR A 17 -21.77 -1.73 -15.75
C THR A 17 -20.97 -0.66 -15.02
N ILE A 18 -21.68 0.27 -14.39
CA ILE A 18 -21.15 1.13 -13.34
C ILE A 18 -21.87 0.75 -12.06
N GLU A 19 -21.12 0.27 -11.08
CA GLU A 19 -21.63 -0.04 -9.75
C GLU A 19 -21.29 1.10 -8.81
N ILE A 20 -22.29 1.58 -8.07
CA ILE A 20 -22.13 2.54 -6.99
C ILE A 20 -22.10 1.73 -5.70
N ILE A 21 -20.95 1.68 -5.05
CA ILE A 21 -20.75 0.88 -3.85
C ILE A 21 -20.50 1.83 -2.67
N ASN A 22 -21.21 1.61 -1.57
CA ASN A 22 -20.87 2.20 -0.28
C ASN A 22 -19.90 1.29 0.45
N LEU A 23 -18.68 1.76 0.65
CA LEU A 23 -17.74 1.14 1.59
C LEU A 23 -18.12 1.60 2.98
N VAL A 24 -18.37 0.69 3.90
CA VAL A 24 -18.73 0.99 5.29
C VAL A 24 -17.73 0.35 6.26
N ARG A 25 -17.20 1.11 7.21
CA ARG A 25 -16.34 0.61 8.28
C ARG A 25 -16.69 1.36 9.57
N TYR A 26 -17.14 0.62 10.59
CA TYR A 26 -17.63 1.20 11.85
C TYR A 26 -18.73 2.27 11.61
N GLU A 27 -18.51 3.52 12.02
CA GLU A 27 -19.46 4.64 11.86
C GLU A 27 -19.23 5.45 10.57
N GLU A 28 -18.34 5.00 9.70
CA GLU A 28 -17.90 5.73 8.52
C GLU A 28 -18.35 5.05 7.24
N SER A 29 -18.57 5.86 6.21
CA SER A 29 -18.89 5.35 4.89
C SER A 29 -18.37 6.22 3.76
N ARG A 30 -18.12 5.60 2.60
CA ARG A 30 -17.65 6.27 1.39
C ARG A 30 -18.28 5.64 0.16
N LEU A 31 -18.75 6.49 -0.74
CA LEU A 31 -19.15 6.08 -2.08
C LEU A 31 -17.93 5.88 -2.99
N VAL A 32 -17.92 4.76 -3.70
CA VAL A 32 -17.00 4.45 -4.78
C VAL A 32 -17.79 4.02 -6.01
N TYR A 33 -17.23 4.27 -7.19
CA TYR A 33 -17.81 3.90 -8.46
C TYR A 33 -16.90 2.88 -9.13
N VAL A 34 -17.43 1.71 -9.44
CA VAL A 34 -16.70 0.64 -10.14
C VAL A 34 -17.25 0.53 -11.54
N TYR A 35 -16.41 0.81 -12.53
CA TYR A 35 -16.71 0.51 -13.92
C TYR A 35 -16.22 -0.89 -14.26
N ASN A 36 -17.15 -1.79 -14.59
CA ASN A 36 -16.87 -3.12 -15.10
C ASN A 36 -16.93 -3.10 -16.64
N TYR A 37 -15.81 -3.47 -17.26
CA TYR A 37 -15.69 -3.71 -18.68
C TYR A 37 -15.63 -5.21 -18.94
N GLU A 38 -16.75 -5.74 -19.43
CA GLU A 38 -16.87 -7.09 -19.98
C GLU A 38 -16.58 -8.22 -18.97
N GLY A 39 -16.74 -7.94 -17.67
CA GLY A 39 -16.50 -8.90 -16.59
C GLY A 39 -15.03 -9.25 -16.37
N THR A 40 -14.12 -8.52 -17.03
CA THR A 40 -12.69 -8.87 -17.08
C THR A 40 -11.79 -7.71 -16.70
N HIS A 41 -12.27 -6.48 -16.76
CA HIS A 41 -11.50 -5.31 -16.37
C HIS A 41 -12.36 -4.37 -15.54
N TYR A 42 -11.87 -4.03 -14.36
CA TYR A 42 -12.55 -3.20 -13.37
C TYR A 42 -11.76 -1.91 -13.20
N ARG A 43 -12.45 -0.77 -13.12
CA ARG A 43 -11.83 0.54 -12.85
C ARG A 43 -12.55 1.20 -11.70
N VAL A 44 -11.80 1.71 -10.73
CA VAL A 44 -12.37 2.31 -9.52
C VAL A 44 -12.19 3.82 -9.54
N PHE A 45 -13.28 4.53 -9.22
CA PHE A 45 -13.33 5.99 -9.11
C PHE A 45 -13.89 6.38 -7.75
N PHE A 46 -13.36 7.45 -7.16
CA PHE A 46 -13.76 7.92 -5.83
C PHE A 46 -14.69 9.13 -5.86
N ASP A 47 -14.97 9.64 -7.05
CA ASP A 47 -15.83 10.78 -7.28
C ASP A 47 -16.45 10.69 -8.68
N LEU A 48 -17.64 11.25 -8.83
CA LEU A 48 -18.37 11.21 -10.09
C LEU A 48 -17.64 11.97 -11.21
N LYS A 49 -16.85 13.01 -10.88
CA LYS A 49 -16.15 13.82 -11.86
C LYS A 49 -15.04 13.02 -12.55
N SER A 50 -14.25 12.24 -11.81
CA SER A 50 -13.21 11.39 -12.40
C SER A 50 -13.80 10.27 -13.26
N LEU A 51 -14.95 9.71 -12.89
CA LEU A 51 -15.70 8.77 -13.72
C LEU A 51 -16.17 9.40 -15.04
N ILE A 52 -16.77 10.59 -14.98
CA ILE A 52 -17.23 11.31 -16.19
C ILE A 52 -16.05 11.64 -17.10
N GLN A 53 -14.94 12.14 -16.55
CA GLN A 53 -13.74 12.48 -17.30
C GLN A 53 -13.15 11.26 -18.02
N PHE A 54 -13.18 10.07 -17.40
CA PHE A 54 -12.76 8.83 -18.05
C PHE A 54 -13.57 8.55 -19.33
N PHE A 55 -14.89 8.72 -19.30
CA PHE A 55 -15.74 8.52 -20.48
C PHE A 55 -15.60 9.62 -21.53
N GLU A 56 -15.39 10.87 -21.13
CA GLU A 56 -15.31 12.01 -22.06
C GLU A 56 -13.95 12.12 -22.75
N SER A 57 -12.86 11.83 -22.03
CA SER A 57 -11.50 12.12 -22.48
C SER A 57 -10.63 10.87 -22.67
N ALA A 58 -11.17 9.67 -22.39
CA ALA A 58 -10.40 8.43 -22.35
C ALA A 58 -9.14 8.51 -21.44
N ALA A 59 -9.15 9.42 -20.46
CA ALA A 59 -8.09 9.52 -19.46
C ALA A 59 -7.98 8.19 -18.71
N GLU A 60 -6.76 7.68 -18.51
CA GLU A 60 -6.60 6.43 -17.78
C GLU A 60 -7.11 6.55 -16.33
N SER A 61 -7.87 5.54 -15.90
CA SER A 61 -8.21 5.39 -14.48
C SER A 61 -6.93 5.13 -13.69
N LYS A 62 -6.74 5.86 -12.58
CA LYS A 62 -5.59 5.63 -11.69
C LYS A 62 -5.59 4.24 -11.04
N ILE A 63 -6.75 3.58 -10.97
CA ILE A 63 -6.93 2.31 -10.29
C ILE A 63 -7.74 1.37 -11.19
N SER A 64 -7.14 0.25 -11.56
CA SER A 64 -7.78 -0.81 -12.34
C SER A 64 -7.31 -2.20 -11.94
N PHE A 65 -8.17 -3.19 -12.16
CA PHE A 65 -7.97 -4.59 -11.83
C PHE A 65 -8.46 -5.47 -12.97
N ASP A 66 -7.84 -6.64 -13.16
CA ASP A 66 -8.23 -7.62 -14.19
C ASP A 66 -8.97 -8.83 -13.59
N SER A 67 -9.25 -8.79 -12.29
CA SER A 67 -10.01 -9.81 -11.58
C SER A 67 -10.94 -9.18 -10.54
N GLU A 68 -12.07 -9.83 -10.30
CA GLU A 68 -13.03 -9.44 -9.27
C GLU A 68 -12.45 -9.66 -7.86
N GLU A 69 -11.64 -10.71 -7.68
CA GLU A 69 -10.95 -11.01 -6.42
C GLU A 69 -9.99 -9.88 -6.00
N ASP A 70 -9.20 -9.34 -6.95
CA ASP A 70 -8.30 -8.21 -6.67
C ASP A 70 -9.07 -6.92 -6.38
N LEU A 71 -10.18 -6.70 -7.10
CA LEU A 71 -11.07 -5.57 -6.86
C LEU A 71 -11.66 -5.65 -5.44
N ASP A 72 -12.22 -6.79 -5.07
CA ASP A 72 -12.83 -6.99 -3.76
C ASP A 72 -11.79 -6.82 -2.66
N GLY A 73 -10.63 -7.48 -2.77
CA GLY A 73 -9.55 -7.32 -1.80
C GLY A 73 -9.08 -5.86 -1.65
N PHE A 74 -9.03 -5.11 -2.75
CA PHE A 74 -8.75 -3.68 -2.71
C PHE A 74 -9.83 -2.90 -1.96
N LEU A 75 -11.09 -3.07 -2.34
CA LEU A 75 -12.22 -2.33 -1.76
C LEU A 75 -12.45 -2.68 -0.28
N GLU A 76 -12.22 -3.92 0.13
CA GLU A 76 -12.27 -4.37 1.52
C GLU A 76 -11.20 -3.71 2.39
N ALA A 77 -10.00 -3.54 1.84
CA ALA A 77 -8.87 -2.93 2.54
C ALA A 77 -8.94 -1.40 2.53
N PHE A 78 -9.53 -0.79 1.50
CA PHE A 78 -9.42 0.63 1.17
C PHE A 78 -9.72 1.59 2.35
N PRO A 79 -8.94 2.66 2.57
CA PRO A 79 -9.20 3.63 3.63
C PRO A 79 -10.40 4.54 3.29
N ILE A 80 -11.43 4.55 4.12
CA ILE A 80 -12.69 5.27 3.85
C ILE A 80 -12.53 6.80 3.92
N HIS A 81 -11.59 7.30 4.74
CA HIS A 81 -11.33 8.73 4.97
C HIS A 81 -10.72 9.54 3.81
N TYR A 82 -10.59 8.98 2.59
CA TYR A 82 -9.89 9.63 1.48
C TYR A 82 -10.49 11.01 1.07
N SER A 83 -9.99 12.13 1.62
CA SER A 83 -10.46 13.49 1.30
C SER A 83 -9.73 14.13 0.11
N GLY A 84 -9.03 13.35 -0.70
CA GLY A 84 -8.24 13.85 -1.84
C GLY A 84 -6.76 14.10 -1.54
N THR A 85 -6.27 13.74 -0.35
CA THR A 85 -4.84 13.65 -0.04
C THR A 85 -4.39 12.19 -0.12
N VAL A 86 -3.27 12.00 -0.81
CA VAL A 86 -2.59 10.72 -0.99
C VAL A 86 -2.14 10.21 0.38
N PHE A 87 -2.60 9.01 0.80
CA PHE A 87 -2.05 8.37 2.00
C PHE A 87 -0.60 7.99 1.74
N ASN A 88 0.30 8.39 2.62
CA ASN A 88 1.67 7.96 2.64
C ASN A 88 1.75 6.46 2.97
N LEU A 89 2.88 5.82 2.66
CA LEU A 89 3.15 4.45 3.06
C LEU A 89 4.17 4.42 4.18
N LYS A 90 3.78 3.80 5.30
CA LYS A 90 4.62 3.58 6.47
C LYS A 90 5.21 2.18 6.42
N LEU A 91 6.53 2.11 6.33
CA LEU A 91 7.33 0.91 6.50
C LEU A 91 7.59 0.70 7.99
N ASN A 92 7.11 -0.40 8.55
CA ASN A 92 7.40 -0.82 9.92
C ASN A 92 8.46 -1.93 9.93
N TYR A 93 9.43 -1.82 10.82
CA TYR A 93 10.53 -2.77 10.96
C TYR A 93 11.05 -2.79 12.40
N ARG A 94 11.79 -3.83 12.75
CA ARG A 94 12.35 -4.00 14.08
C ARG A 94 13.80 -4.48 14.08
N TYR A 95 14.51 -4.14 15.13
CA TYR A 95 15.79 -4.73 15.50
C TYR A 95 15.55 -5.75 16.61
N ARG A 96 16.26 -6.88 16.55
CA ARG A 96 16.32 -7.90 17.59
C ARG A 96 17.77 -8.30 17.78
N ASP A 97 18.26 -8.28 19.01
CA ASP A 97 19.61 -8.74 19.35
C ASP A 97 19.66 -10.25 19.66
N GLY A 98 20.86 -10.78 19.89
CA GLY A 98 21.11 -12.16 20.31
C GLY A 98 20.53 -12.53 21.68
N ALA A 99 20.17 -11.55 22.50
CA ALA A 99 19.47 -11.72 23.78
C ALA A 99 17.93 -11.62 23.64
N ASN A 100 17.41 -11.47 22.42
CA ASN A 100 16.00 -11.32 22.07
C ASN A 100 15.33 -10.03 22.61
N TYR A 101 16.12 -9.00 22.93
CA TYR A 101 15.58 -7.65 23.15
C TYR A 101 15.17 -7.02 21.81
N LYS A 102 14.06 -6.28 21.80
CA LYS A 102 13.44 -5.75 20.57
C LYS A 102 13.33 -4.25 20.59
N GLN A 103 13.61 -3.63 19.44
CA GLN A 103 13.40 -2.21 19.20
C GLN A 103 12.61 -2.03 17.91
N PHE A 104 11.57 -1.20 17.93
CA PHE A 104 10.68 -0.97 16.80
C PHE A 104 10.90 0.43 16.21
N GLY A 105 10.64 0.57 14.91
CA GLY A 105 10.67 1.85 14.24
C GLY A 105 9.96 1.81 12.90
N SER A 106 9.83 2.99 12.31
CA SER A 106 9.08 3.18 11.08
C SER A 106 9.66 4.29 10.22
N VAL A 107 9.43 4.21 8.90
CA VAL A 107 9.73 5.27 7.94
C VAL A 107 8.51 5.49 7.05
N ILE A 108 8.14 6.75 6.84
CA ILE A 108 6.96 7.17 6.08
C ILE A 108 7.40 7.79 4.75
N PHE A 109 6.98 7.18 3.65
CA PHE A 109 7.26 7.59 2.27
C PHE A 109 6.04 8.24 1.63
N LYS A 110 6.28 9.16 0.69
CA LYS A 110 5.23 9.57 -0.26
C LYS A 110 4.75 8.34 -1.05
N ASN A 111 3.47 8.35 -1.44
CA ASN A 111 2.88 7.27 -2.23
C ASN A 111 2.08 7.84 -3.41
N GLU A 112 2.75 8.63 -4.26
CA GLU A 112 2.09 9.34 -5.36
C GLU A 112 1.41 8.39 -6.36
N ALA A 113 1.99 7.21 -6.54
CA ALA A 113 1.46 6.13 -7.37
C ALA A 113 0.34 5.30 -6.71
N LEU A 114 -0.03 5.62 -5.47
CA LEU A 114 -1.12 4.97 -4.72
C LEU A 114 -1.00 3.44 -4.67
N ILE A 115 0.21 2.91 -4.54
CA ILE A 115 0.39 1.46 -4.41
C ILE A 115 -0.14 0.97 -3.06
N THR A 116 -0.61 -0.27 -3.03
CA THR A 116 -1.13 -0.89 -1.82
C THR A 116 0.00 -1.37 -0.90
N PRO A 117 -0.21 -1.46 0.43
CA PRO A 117 0.73 -2.06 1.35
C PRO A 117 1.10 -3.49 0.97
N GLN A 118 0.16 -4.25 0.40
CA GLN A 118 0.37 -5.60 -0.09
C GLN A 118 1.34 -5.62 -1.27
N LYS A 119 1.16 -4.72 -2.25
CA LYS A 119 2.09 -4.57 -3.39
C LYS A 119 3.48 -4.15 -2.93
N ALA A 120 3.57 -3.16 -2.04
CA ALA A 120 4.84 -2.72 -1.47
C ALA A 120 5.54 -3.86 -0.69
N SER A 121 4.78 -4.63 0.10
CA SER A 121 5.28 -5.80 0.84
C SER A 121 5.79 -6.90 -0.08
N ARG A 122 5.15 -7.14 -1.23
CA ARG A 122 5.65 -8.09 -2.22
C ARG A 122 6.99 -7.63 -2.80
N LEU A 123 7.08 -6.36 -3.21
CA LEU A 123 8.28 -5.80 -3.83
C LEU A 123 9.48 -5.78 -2.88
N ILE A 124 9.29 -5.39 -1.60
CA ILE A 124 10.39 -5.35 -0.63
C ILE A 124 10.88 -6.76 -0.29
N LYS A 125 9.98 -7.76 -0.20
CA LYS A 125 10.34 -9.15 0.13
C LYS A 125 11.29 -9.78 -0.87
N GLU A 126 11.22 -9.39 -2.15
CA GLU A 126 12.16 -9.82 -3.19
C GLU A 126 13.59 -9.28 -2.96
N LYS A 127 13.75 -8.27 -2.10
CA LYS A 127 15.03 -7.62 -1.74
C LYS A 127 15.55 -8.01 -0.35
N LEU A 128 14.74 -8.70 0.47
CA LEU A 128 15.13 -9.12 1.81
C LEU A 128 16.08 -10.33 1.78
N ILE A 129 17.01 -10.38 2.74
CA ILE A 129 17.82 -11.55 3.09
C ILE A 129 16.86 -12.59 3.69
N SER A 130 16.82 -13.78 3.10
CA SER A 130 15.91 -14.85 3.53
C SER A 130 14.45 -14.42 3.66
N THR A 131 14.00 -13.44 2.84
CA THR A 131 12.63 -12.88 2.84
C THR A 131 12.18 -12.19 4.13
N GLU A 132 13.08 -11.98 5.10
CA GLU A 132 12.75 -11.44 6.42
C GLU A 132 13.67 -10.29 6.84
N PHE A 133 14.96 -10.36 6.50
CA PHE A 133 15.99 -9.47 7.06
C PHE A 133 16.55 -8.47 6.05
N PHE A 134 17.08 -7.35 6.53
CA PHE A 134 17.84 -6.38 5.74
C PHE A 134 18.78 -5.57 6.64
N VAL A 135 19.70 -4.81 6.04
CA VAL A 135 20.54 -3.84 6.75
C VAL A 135 20.01 -2.44 6.43
N PRO A 136 19.43 -1.71 7.41
CA PRO A 136 18.82 -0.40 7.15
C PRO A 136 19.76 0.61 6.50
N GLN A 137 21.04 0.60 6.87
CA GLN A 137 22.04 1.52 6.35
C GLN A 137 22.27 1.35 4.84
N ASP A 138 22.22 0.12 4.31
CA ASP A 138 22.34 -0.16 2.88
C ASP A 138 21.18 0.45 2.08
N TRP A 139 20.04 0.65 2.74
CA TRP A 139 18.83 1.24 2.15
C TRP A 139 18.63 2.71 2.53
N ASN A 140 19.63 3.30 3.19
CA ASN A 140 19.62 4.66 3.73
C ASN A 140 18.42 4.90 4.69
N LEU A 141 18.14 3.92 5.55
CA LEU A 141 17.12 3.98 6.59
C LEU A 141 17.76 4.11 7.99
N PRO A 142 17.04 4.66 8.99
CA PRO A 142 17.53 4.75 10.36
C PRO A 142 17.83 3.37 10.97
N ARG A 143 18.99 3.23 11.61
CA ARG A 143 19.30 2.06 12.46
C ARG A 143 18.56 2.18 13.79
N LEU A 144 17.90 1.12 14.25
CA LEU A 144 17.11 1.15 15.49
C LEU A 144 17.91 0.84 16.76
N GLN A 145 19.16 0.36 16.64
CA GLN A 145 20.03 0.09 17.79
C GLN A 145 20.33 1.39 18.56
N LYS A 146 19.70 1.57 19.73
CA LYS A 146 19.85 2.79 20.57
C LYS A 146 20.85 2.61 21.72
N TYR A 147 21.20 1.37 22.03
CA TYR A 147 22.11 1.02 23.12
C TYR A 147 23.55 0.88 22.60
N PRO A 148 24.56 0.98 23.47
CA PRO A 148 25.95 0.72 23.09
C PRO A 148 26.10 -0.64 22.43
N TYR A 149 26.95 -0.72 21.40
CA TYR A 149 27.17 -1.94 20.64
C TYR A 149 27.94 -2.99 21.46
N GLU A 150 27.35 -4.17 21.58
CA GLU A 150 27.85 -5.37 22.24
C GLU A 150 28.16 -6.46 21.20
N PRO A 151 29.43 -6.69 20.82
CA PRO A 151 29.81 -7.59 19.72
C PRO A 151 29.32 -9.04 19.84
N GLU A 152 28.98 -9.51 21.04
CA GLU A 152 28.53 -10.88 21.29
C GLU A 152 27.06 -11.10 20.90
N ILE A 153 26.25 -10.05 20.94
CA ILE A 153 24.80 -10.14 20.74
C ILE A 153 24.28 -9.20 19.64
N ASP A 154 25.04 -8.16 19.28
CA ASP A 154 24.59 -7.16 18.34
C ASP A 154 25.02 -7.44 16.90
N HIS A 155 24.08 -7.22 15.99
CA HIS A 155 24.29 -7.28 14.55
C HIS A 155 23.65 -6.09 13.83
N GLU A 156 23.81 -6.03 12.52
CA GLU A 156 23.28 -4.94 11.69
C GLU A 156 21.89 -5.26 11.11
N TRP A 157 21.50 -6.54 11.12
CA TRP A 157 20.25 -6.98 10.51
C TRP A 157 19.03 -6.50 11.30
N HIS A 158 18.03 -6.08 10.54
CA HIS A 158 16.69 -5.70 11.00
C HIS A 158 15.66 -6.55 10.27
N GLU A 159 14.51 -6.72 10.89
CA GLU A 159 13.39 -7.53 10.40
C GLU A 159 12.33 -6.63 9.80
N PHE A 160 11.90 -6.94 8.58
CA PHE A 160 10.71 -6.33 7.99
C PHE A 160 9.47 -6.79 8.75
N GLU A 161 8.61 -5.86 9.17
CA GLU A 161 7.32 -6.21 9.79
C GLU A 161 6.17 -6.03 8.81
N SER A 162 5.94 -4.82 8.31
CA SER A 162 4.78 -4.53 7.45
C SER A 162 4.90 -3.21 6.71
N PHE A 163 4.03 -3.05 5.72
CA PHE A 163 3.59 -1.74 5.25
C PHE A 163 2.17 -1.45 5.75
N GLU A 164 1.87 -0.19 5.99
CA GLU A 164 0.51 0.30 6.23
C GLU A 164 0.32 1.68 5.58
N TRP A 165 -0.92 2.01 5.24
CA TRP A 165 -1.26 3.38 4.87
C TRP A 165 -1.24 4.27 6.11
N THR A 166 -0.78 5.50 5.95
CA THR A 166 -0.79 6.50 7.02
C THR A 166 -1.05 7.90 6.46
N ASP A 167 -1.66 8.74 7.28
CA ASP A 167 -1.81 10.19 7.06
C ASP A 167 -0.74 11.00 7.79
N GLU A 168 0.18 10.34 8.51
CA GLU A 168 1.34 10.96 9.13
C GLU A 168 2.25 11.64 8.08
N ASP A 169 2.95 12.69 8.51
CA ASP A 169 3.90 13.42 7.67
C ASP A 169 5.05 12.51 7.21
N VAL A 170 5.52 12.77 5.99
CA VAL A 170 6.65 12.04 5.40
C VAL A 170 7.91 12.23 6.22
N THR A 171 8.57 11.12 6.56
CA THR A 171 9.86 11.13 7.25
C THR A 171 11.03 10.87 6.31
N ASP A 172 10.74 10.34 5.11
CA ASP A 172 11.70 10.17 4.03
C ASP A 172 11.27 11.01 2.83
N ASN A 173 12.24 11.65 2.18
CA ASN A 173 11.98 12.51 1.03
C ASN A 173 11.68 11.72 -0.26
N ARG A 174 11.99 10.42 -0.28
CA ARG A 174 11.74 9.53 -1.42
C ARG A 174 10.25 9.19 -1.52
N ASP A 175 9.77 9.02 -2.75
CA ASP A 175 8.52 8.29 -3.01
C ASP A 175 8.76 6.78 -2.81
N ILE A 176 7.71 6.07 -2.39
CA ILE A 176 7.78 4.63 -2.11
C ILE A 176 8.25 3.81 -3.30
N LEU A 177 7.86 4.16 -4.53
CA LEU A 177 8.33 3.41 -5.70
C LEU A 177 9.79 3.71 -6.01
N SER A 178 10.24 4.95 -5.83
CA SER A 178 11.66 5.29 -5.94
C SER A 178 12.48 4.48 -4.93
N PHE A 179 12.06 4.48 -3.66
CA PHE A 179 12.68 3.67 -2.61
C PHE A 179 12.77 2.18 -2.99
N LEU A 180 11.64 1.56 -3.36
CA LEU A 180 11.59 0.13 -3.68
C LEU A 180 12.42 -0.25 -4.92
N ASN A 181 12.61 0.68 -5.85
CA ASN A 181 13.44 0.47 -7.04
C ASN A 181 14.94 0.69 -6.78
N GLU A 182 15.29 1.59 -5.85
CA GLU A 182 16.68 1.91 -5.47
C GLU A 182 17.32 0.81 -4.61
N ILE A 183 16.55 0.21 -3.70
CA ILE A 183 17.06 -0.80 -2.78
C ILE A 183 17.48 -2.08 -3.52
N GLN A 184 18.63 -2.62 -3.13
CA GLN A 184 19.18 -3.85 -3.66
C GLN A 184 18.97 -5.01 -2.69
N LYS A 185 18.99 -6.23 -3.24
CA LYS A 185 18.85 -7.45 -2.45
C LYS A 185 20.04 -7.55 -1.49
N GLY A 186 19.76 -7.73 -0.20
CA GLY A 186 20.81 -7.95 0.79
C GLY A 186 21.60 -9.22 0.49
N TYR A 187 22.91 -9.20 0.77
CA TYR A 187 23.84 -10.27 0.45
C TYR A 187 23.31 -11.66 0.88
N GLU A 188 23.27 -12.61 -0.04
CA GLU A 188 23.15 -14.04 0.29
C GLU A 188 24.57 -14.54 0.64
N LEU A 189 24.74 -15.05 1.88
CA LEU A 189 25.95 -15.76 2.29
C LEU A 189 26.07 -17.11 1.58
#